data_AF-X0YTX1-F1
#
_entry.id   AF-X0YTX1-F1
#
_cell.length_a   1.000
_cell.length_b   1.000
_cell.length_c   1.000
_cell.angle_alpha   90.00
_cell.angle_beta   90.00
_cell.angle_gamma   90.00
#
_symmetry.space_group_name_H-M   'P 1'
#
loop_
_entity.id
_entity.type
_entity.pdbx_description
1 polymer ?
#
loop_
_entity_poly.entity_id
_entity_poly.type
_entity_poly.pdbx_seq_one_letter_code
_entity_poly.pdbx_strand_id
1 'polypeptide(L)'
;MQWWGEMSAKEPNQTKLKVFVSYSRQDMAFVDRLQASLVASGIEVAVDREDIEKGEAWWARIQQLIVEADTVLFVLSPSSVASAVCQMEV
;
A
#
# COMPACT_ATOMS: atom_id res chain seq x y z
N MET A 1 -45.59 -3.27 23.94
CA MET A 1 -45.11 -2.17 23.07
C MET A 1 -43.60 -2.28 23.03
N GLN A 2 -43.08 -2.61 21.86
CA GLN A 2 -41.72 -3.08 21.65
C GLN A 2 -40.86 -1.91 21.18
N TRP A 3 -39.83 -1.55 21.96
CA TRP A 3 -38.76 -0.65 21.55
C TRP A 3 -37.46 -1.27 22.06
N TRP A 4 -36.79 -2.01 21.17
CA TRP A 4 -35.46 -2.57 21.40
C TRP A 4 -34.45 -1.45 21.20
N GLY A 5 -33.45 -1.41 22.08
CA GLY A 5 -32.41 -0.40 22.09
C GLY A 5 -31.67 -0.30 20.76
N GLU A 6 -31.04 0.84 20.58
CA GLU A 6 -30.08 1.14 19.52
C GLU A 6 -29.05 0.02 19.38
N MET A 7 -29.40 -1.00 18.60
CA MET A 7 -28.42 -1.76 17.85
C MET A 7 -27.87 -0.74 16.86
N SER A 8 -26.83 0.00 17.26
CA SER A 8 -25.91 0.58 16.31
C SER A 8 -25.34 -0.60 15.54
N ALA A 9 -26.03 -0.96 14.46
CA ALA A 9 -25.51 -1.89 13.48
C ALA A 9 -24.18 -1.27 13.05
N LYS A 10 -23.08 -1.87 13.51
CA LYS A 10 -21.76 -1.56 12.98
C LYS A 10 -21.92 -1.77 11.47
N GLU A 11 -21.89 -0.67 10.72
CA GLU A 11 -21.96 -0.67 9.26
C GLU A 11 -21.12 -1.85 8.75
N PRO A 12 -21.63 -2.65 7.79
CA PRO A 12 -20.90 -3.82 7.32
C PRO A 12 -19.48 -3.36 7.00
N ASN A 13 -18.50 -4.06 7.56
CA ASN A 13 -17.08 -3.80 7.34
C ASN A 13 -16.83 -3.77 5.83
N GLN A 14 -16.89 -2.59 5.20
CA GLN A 14 -16.60 -2.43 3.80
C GLN A 14 -15.11 -2.72 3.67
N THR A 15 -14.78 -3.94 3.28
CA THR A 15 -13.42 -4.35 2.97
C THR A 15 -12.92 -3.43 1.85
N LYS A 16 -12.06 -2.49 2.22
CA LYS A 16 -11.37 -1.63 1.26
C LYS A 16 -10.32 -2.47 0.55
N LEU A 17 -10.18 -2.26 -0.76
CA LEU A 17 -9.09 -2.85 -1.52
C LEU A 17 -7.76 -2.36 -0.96
N LYS A 18 -6.84 -3.28 -0.69
CA LYS A 18 -5.49 -2.99 -0.20
C LYS A 18 -4.50 -3.04 -1.35
N VAL A 19 -3.82 -1.91 -1.59
CA VAL A 19 -2.82 -1.78 -2.65
C VAL A 19 -1.45 -1.52 -2.05
N PHE A 20 -0.48 -2.35 -2.37
CA PHE A 20 0.94 -2.06 -2.11
C PHE A 20 1.54 -1.37 -3.33
N VAL A 21 2.22 -0.23 -3.13
CA VAL A 21 2.90 0.51 -4.20
C VAL A 21 4.41 0.33 -4.09
N SER A 22 4.97 -0.37 -5.07
CA SER A 22 6.41 -0.45 -5.32
C SER A 22 6.87 0.71 -6.20
N TYR A 23 7.96 1.38 -5.83
CA TYR A 23 8.46 2.56 -6.53
C TYR A 23 9.94 2.82 -6.22
N SER A 24 10.60 3.59 -7.10
CA SER A 24 11.88 4.21 -6.77
C SER A 24 11.65 5.47 -5.94
N ARG A 25 12.47 5.71 -4.91
CA ARG A 25 12.37 6.94 -4.08
C ARG A 25 12.48 8.24 -4.87
N GLN A 26 13.14 8.21 -6.03
CA GLN A 26 13.21 9.36 -6.93
C GLN A 26 11.84 9.76 -7.48
N ASP A 27 10.88 8.83 -7.49
CA ASP A 27 9.51 9.01 -7.95
C ASP A 27 8.53 9.35 -6.81
N MET A 28 9.02 9.62 -5.59
CA MET A 28 8.18 9.85 -4.40
C MET A 28 7.11 10.93 -4.62
N ALA A 29 7.46 12.04 -5.27
CA ALA A 29 6.50 13.11 -5.55
C ALA A 29 5.33 12.65 -6.44
N PHE A 30 5.57 11.71 -7.35
CA PHE A 30 4.51 11.09 -8.15
C PHE A 30 3.68 10.13 -7.29
N VAL A 31 4.34 9.30 -6.48
CA VAL A 31 3.66 8.33 -5.60
C VAL A 31 2.78 9.01 -4.56
N ASP A 32 3.20 10.15 -4.02
CA ASP A 32 2.36 10.92 -3.09
C ASP A 32 1.04 11.36 -3.74
N ARG A 33 1.09 11.80 -5.01
CA ARG A 33 -0.11 12.16 -5.77
C ARG A 33 -0.98 10.94 -6.07
N LEU A 34 -0.35 9.84 -6.51
CA LEU A 34 -1.03 8.57 -6.78
C LEU A 34 -1.75 8.04 -5.54
N GLN A 35 -1.04 8.00 -4.40
CA GLN A 35 -1.59 7.57 -3.12
C GLN A 35 -2.80 8.42 -2.73
N ALA A 36 -2.70 9.76 -2.83
CA ALA A 36 -3.81 10.65 -2.51
C ALA A 36 -5.05 10.36 -3.38
N SER A 37 -4.88 10.12 -4.68
CA SER A 37 -5.98 9.78 -5.59
C SER A 37 -6.63 8.42 -5.28
N LEU A 38 -5.83 7.41 -4.94
CA LEU A 38 -6.32 6.08 -4.57
C LEU A 38 -7.10 6.12 -3.25
N VAL A 39 -6.56 6.81 -2.23
CA VAL A 39 -7.22 7.00 -0.94
C VAL A 39 -8.54 7.75 -1.10
N ALA A 40 -8.57 8.81 -1.92
CA ALA A 40 -9.80 9.53 -2.24
C ALA A 40 -10.85 8.65 -2.94
N SER A 41 -10.43 7.55 -3.57
CA SER A 41 -11.30 6.54 -4.21
C SER A 41 -11.73 5.41 -3.26
N GLY A 42 -11.41 5.51 -1.96
CA GLY A 42 -11.77 4.50 -0.97
C GLY A 42 -10.81 3.31 -0.88
N ILE A 43 -9.64 3.38 -1.50
CA ILE A 43 -8.62 2.32 -1.51
C ILE A 43 -7.66 2.53 -0.33
N GLU A 44 -7.29 1.45 0.35
CA GLU A 44 -6.23 1.44 1.36
C GLU A 44 -4.88 1.24 0.66
N VAL A 45 -3.92 2.14 0.89
CA VAL A 45 -2.64 2.13 0.18
C VAL A 45 -1.48 2.01 1.16
N ALA A 46 -0.64 1.00 0.95
CA ALA A 46 0.64 0.83 1.61
C ALA A 46 1.78 1.25 0.68
N VAL A 47 2.70 2.07 1.20
CA VAL A 47 3.90 2.53 0.51
C VAL A 47 5.07 2.32 1.46
N ASP A 48 6.12 1.62 1.03
CA ASP A 48 7.32 1.52 1.85
C ASP A 48 8.13 2.82 1.77
N ARG A 49 8.25 3.51 2.90
CA ARG A 49 8.96 4.79 3.02
C ARG A 49 10.19 4.68 3.92
N GLU A 50 10.47 3.50 4.47
CA GLU A 50 11.57 3.31 5.40
C GLU A 50 12.93 3.18 4.71
N ASP A 51 13.98 3.48 5.48
CA ASP A 51 15.33 3.43 4.97
C ASP A 51 15.84 1.99 4.78
N ILE A 52 16.48 1.68 3.63
CA ILE A 52 17.03 0.35 3.27
C ILE A 52 18.15 -0.07 4.26
N GLU A 53 18.57 0.83 5.15
CA GLU A 53 19.66 0.67 6.12
C GLU A 53 19.55 -0.59 7.01
N LYS A 54 18.38 -1.24 7.09
CA LYS A 54 18.16 -2.45 7.90
C LYS A 54 18.01 -3.76 7.10
N GLY A 55 18.51 -3.82 5.86
CA GLY A 55 18.78 -5.08 5.14
C GLY A 55 17.66 -6.14 5.21
N GLU A 56 17.92 -7.28 5.88
CA GLU A 56 16.97 -8.41 6.00
C GLU A 56 15.62 -8.03 6.61
N ALA A 57 15.60 -7.12 7.60
CA ALA A 57 14.35 -6.68 8.24
C ALA A 57 13.49 -5.85 7.28
N TRP A 58 14.13 -5.07 6.41
CA TRP A 58 13.46 -4.32 5.35
C TRP A 58 12.88 -5.27 4.30
N TRP A 59 13.62 -6.31 3.88
CA TRP A 59 13.11 -7.29 2.92
C TRP A 59 11.90 -8.09 3.44
N ALA A 60 11.95 -8.56 4.69
CA ALA A 60 10.83 -9.27 5.31
C ALA A 60 9.55 -8.41 5.37
N ARG A 61 9.71 -7.10 5.62
CA ARG A 61 8.59 -6.14 5.60
C ARG A 61 7.99 -6.01 4.20
N ILE A 62 8.81 -5.89 3.15
CA ILE A 62 8.32 -5.85 1.76
C ILE A 62 7.52 -7.11 1.43
N GLN A 63 8.05 -8.30 1.79
CA GLN A 63 7.32 -9.56 1.60
C GLN A 63 5.97 -9.57 2.31
N GLN A 64 5.92 -9.05 3.54
CA GLN A 64 4.67 -8.94 4.29
C GLN A 64 3.67 -7.99 3.61
N LEU A 65 4.12 -6.83 3.14
CA LEU A 65 3.27 -5.88 2.42
C LEU A 65 2.70 -6.47 1.13
N ILE A 66 3.48 -7.29 0.41
CA ILE A 66 3.02 -8.01 -0.78
C ILE A 66 1.95 -9.04 -0.40
N VAL A 67 2.17 -9.82 0.67
CA VAL A 67 1.22 -10.86 1.13
C VAL A 67 -0.10 -10.27 1.64
N GLU A 68 -0.06 -9.10 2.26
CA GLU A 68 -1.24 -8.43 2.83
C GLU A 68 -2.06 -7.63 1.80
N ALA A 69 -1.48 -7.35 0.63
CA ALA A 69 -2.14 -6.57 -0.42
C ALA A 69 -3.02 -7.44 -1.32
N ASP A 70 -4.19 -6.90 -1.68
CA ASP A 70 -5.03 -7.46 -2.74
C ASP A 70 -4.43 -7.19 -4.13
N THR A 71 -3.60 -6.14 -4.26
CA THR A 71 -2.99 -5.74 -5.51
C THR A 71 -1.63 -5.08 -5.28
N VAL A 72 -0.65 -5.41 -6.12
CA VAL A 72 0.66 -4.74 -6.17
C VAL A 72 0.69 -3.80 -7.38
N LEU A 73 1.02 -2.54 -7.15
CA LEU A 73 1.20 -1.51 -8.17
C LEU A 73 2.68 -1.14 -8.25
N PHE A 74 3.31 -1.47 -9.37
CA PHE A 74 4.71 -1.16 -9.62
C PHE A 74 4.85 0.11 -10.47
N VAL A 75 5.48 1.15 -9.93
CA VAL A 75 5.75 2.41 -10.65
C VAL A 75 7.00 2.24 -11.52
N LEU A 76 6.79 2.06 -12.82
CA LEU A 76 7.85 1.93 -13.81
C LEU A 76 8.42 3.30 -14.21
N SER A 77 9.72 3.45 -14.05
CA SER A 77 10.52 4.63 -14.41
C SER A 77 11.96 4.17 -14.69
N PRO A 78 12.79 4.95 -15.41
CA PRO A 78 14.20 4.63 -15.57
C PRO A 78 14.92 4.42 -14.22
N SER A 79 14.52 5.18 -13.20
CA SER A 79 15.01 5.07 -11.82
C SER A 79 14.53 3.82 -11.08
N SER A 80 13.36 3.25 -11.42
CA SER A 80 12.91 1.98 -10.84
C SER A 80 13.50 0.78 -11.57
N VAL A 81 13.72 0.86 -12.89
CA VAL A 81 14.47 -0.17 -13.64
C VAL A 81 15.93 -0.25 -13.18
N ALA A 82 16.57 0.87 -12.85
CA ALA A 82 17.95 0.89 -12.36
C ALA A 82 18.08 0.47 -10.88
N SER A 83 16.97 0.31 -10.16
CA SER A 83 16.96 -0.05 -8.74
C SER A 83 17.03 -1.56 -8.56
N ALA A 84 18.12 -2.05 -7.97
CA ALA A 84 18.29 -3.47 -7.64
C ALA A 84 17.16 -3.99 -6.73
N VAL A 85 16.65 -3.13 -5.85
CA VAL A 85 15.51 -3.41 -4.96
C VAL A 85 14.22 -3.63 -5.73
N CYS A 86 13.87 -2.71 -6.64
CA CYS A 86 12.64 -2.81 -7.40
C CYS A 86 12.65 -4.03 -8.33
N GLN A 87 13.80 -4.44 -8.85
CA GLN A 87 13.93 -5.67 -9.64
C GLN A 87 13.65 -6.96 -8.86
N MET A 88 13.77 -6.95 -7.52
CA MET A 88 13.50 -8.14 -6.70
C MET A 88 12.01 -8.33 -6.37
N GLU A 89 11.18 -7.31 -6.58
CA GLU A 89 9.77 -7.27 -6.16
C GLU A 89 8.78 -7.81 -7.20
N VAL A 90 9.25 -8.15 -8.41
CA VAL A 90 8.46 -8.64 -9.57
C VAL A 90 8.85 -10.04 -10.00
#